data_AF-A0A699YDE7-F1
#
_entry.id   AF-A0A699YDE7-F1
#
_cell.length_a   1.000
_cell.length_b   1.000
_cell.length_c   1.000
_cell.angle_alpha   90.00
_cell.angle_beta   90.00
_cell.angle_gamma   90.00
#
_symmetry.space_group_name_H-M   'P 1'
#
loop_
_entity.id
_entity.type
_entity.pdbx_description
1 polymer ?
#
loop_
_entity_poly.entity_id
_entity_poly.type
_entity_poly.pdbx_seq_one_letter_code
_entity_poly.pdbx_strand_id
1 'polypeptide(L)' 'AIQYRLYRPETQYHNGKHVRDLSKLNRDLSQVLMLSANPGAWEFQPENTVKLQPWRKDQNDTTLLDLIP' A
#
# COMPACT_ATOMS: atom_id res chain seq x y z
N ALA A 1 -11.51 -13.09 -5.48
CA ALA A 1 -12.39 -11.98 -5.90
C ALA A 1 -12.00 -10.71 -5.15
N ILE A 2 -12.11 -9.53 -5.78
CA ILE A 2 -11.82 -8.24 -5.13
C ILE A 2 -13.11 -7.72 -4.50
N GLN A 3 -13.11 -7.53 -3.18
CA GLN A 3 -14.29 -7.10 -2.43
C GLN A 3 -14.56 -5.59 -2.56
N TYR A 4 -13.49 -4.77 -2.54
CA TYR A 4 -13.59 -3.32 -2.59
C TYR A 4 -12.48 -2.74 -3.49
N ARG A 5 -12.78 -1.65 -4.19
CA ARG A 5 -11.80 -0.88 -4.96
C ARG A 5 -11.80 0.55 -4.44
N LEU A 6 -10.63 1.02 -4.04
CA LEU A 6 -10.39 2.39 -3.57
C LEU A 6 -9.35 3.03 -4.48
N TYR A 7 -9.47 4.32 -4.69
CA TYR A 7 -8.67 5.09 -5.63
C TYR A 7 -8.15 6.37 -4.97
N ARG A 8 -7.76 7.35 -5.79
CA ARG A 8 -7.24 8.64 -5.32
C ARG A 8 -8.25 9.45 -4.47
N PRO A 9 -9.56 9.51 -4.80
CA PRO A 9 -10.52 10.27 -4.00
C PRO A 9 -10.62 9.80 -2.53
N GLU A 10 -10.34 8.53 -2.27
CA GLU A 10 -10.39 7.93 -0.93
C GLU A 10 -9.06 8.06 -0.16
N THR A 11 -8.05 8.71 -0.76
CA THR A 11 -6.80 9.04 -0.07
C THR A 11 -6.89 10.38 0.64
N GLN A 12 -6.08 10.55 1.68
CA GLN A 12 -5.95 11.82 2.38
C GLN A 12 -4.81 12.65 1.77
N TYR A 13 -5.07 13.93 1.48
CA TYR A 13 -4.02 14.85 1.04
C TYR A 13 -3.34 15.47 2.26
N HIS A 14 -2.06 15.20 2.45
CA HIS A 14 -1.27 15.66 3.59
C HIS A 14 0.14 16.05 3.12
N ASN A 15 0.62 17.22 3.53
CA ASN A 15 1.96 17.74 3.19
C ASN A 15 2.34 17.62 1.69
N GLY A 16 1.39 17.91 0.80
CA GLY A 16 1.61 17.86 -0.65
C GLY A 16 1.62 16.45 -1.26
N LYS A 17 1.23 15.43 -0.51
CA LYS A 17 1.21 14.02 -0.93
C LYS A 17 -0.15 13.39 -0.67
N HIS A 18 -0.48 12.36 -1.44
CA HIS A 18 -1.60 11.49 -1.14
C HIS A 18 -1.14 10.34 -0.24
N VAL A 19 -1.68 10.30 0.97
CA VAL A 19 -1.46 9.28 1.99
C VAL A 19 -2.67 8.35 2.04
N ARG A 20 -2.43 7.04 2.17
CA ARG A 20 -3.49 6.04 2.33
C ARG A 20 -3.64 5.72 3.81
N ASP A 21 -4.51 6.45 4.49
CA ASP A 21 -4.77 6.26 5.92
C ASP A 21 -5.56 4.97 6.17
N LEU A 22 -4.87 3.93 6.63
CA LEU A 22 -5.47 2.61 6.90
C LEU A 22 -6.49 2.67 8.05
N SER A 23 -6.40 3.65 8.95
CA SER A 23 -7.37 3.82 10.05
C SER A 23 -8.78 4.12 9.54
N LYS A 24 -8.92 4.61 8.30
CA LYS A 24 -10.22 4.91 7.67
C LYS A 24 -10.91 3.70 7.05
N LEU A 25 -10.26 2.53 7.05
CA LEU A 25 -10.81 1.31 6.46
C LEU A 25 -11.86 0.62 7.35
N ASN A 26 -12.03 1.07 8.60
CA ASN A 26 -12.88 0.41 9.60
C ASN A 26 -12.55 -1.10 9.68
N ARG A 27 -11.25 -1.40 9.87
CA ARG A 27 -10.69 -2.74 10.05
C ARG A 27 -9.68 -2.68 11.19
N ASP A 28 -9.51 -3.80 11.89
CA ASP A 28 -8.45 -3.92 12.88
C ASP A 28 -7.08 -3.89 12.19
N LEU A 29 -6.25 -2.90 12.53
CA LEU A 29 -4.92 -2.74 11.96
C LEU A 29 -4.00 -3.91 12.28
N SER A 30 -4.27 -4.69 13.34
CA SER A 30 -3.50 -5.91 13.62
C SER A 30 -3.64 -6.98 12.52
N GLN A 31 -4.65 -6.86 11.66
CA GLN A 31 -4.99 -7.78 10.59
C GLN A 31 -4.91 -7.14 9.20
N VAL A 32 -4.35 -5.93 9.08
CA VAL A 32 -4.25 -5.19 7.82
C VAL A 32 -2.80 -5.01 7.42
N LEU A 33 -2.51 -5.38 6.18
CA LEU A 33 -1.24 -5.10 5.52
C LEU A 33 -1.47 -4.31 4.23
N MET A 34 -0.59 -3.36 3.96
CA MET A 34 -0.52 -2.64 2.70
C MET A 34 0.75 -3.02 1.94
N LEU A 35 0.62 -3.28 0.64
CA LEU A 35 1.76 -3.39 -0.28
C LEU A 35 1.85 -2.09 -1.09
N SER A 36 3.02 -1.45 -1.09
CA SER A 36 3.20 -0.21 -1.86
C SER A 36 4.66 0.03 -2.23
N ALA A 37 4.87 0.66 -3.39
CA ALA A 37 6.16 1.18 -3.83
C ALA A 37 6.28 2.71 -3.74
N ASN A 38 5.24 3.41 -3.27
CA ASN A 38 5.23 4.86 -3.10
C ASN A 38 5.41 5.27 -1.63
N PRO A 39 6.55 5.85 -1.24
CA PRO A 39 6.81 6.29 0.13
C PRO A 39 5.80 7.23 0.76
N GLY A 40 5.16 8.09 -0.05
CA GLY A 40 4.12 8.98 0.46
C GLY A 40 2.83 8.25 0.85
N ALA A 41 2.59 7.04 0.34
CA ALA A 41 1.34 6.33 0.58
C ALA A 41 1.23 5.77 2.01
N TRP A 42 2.35 5.46 2.67
CA TRP A 42 2.38 4.80 3.99
C TRP A 42 2.83 5.71 5.13
N GLU A 43 2.82 7.03 4.93
CA GLU A 43 3.32 8.00 5.90
C GLU A 43 2.68 7.84 7.29
N PHE A 44 1.41 7.43 7.37
CA PHE A 44 0.69 7.28 8.64
C PHE A 44 0.78 5.90 9.29
N GLN A 45 1.02 4.83 8.54
CA GLN A 45 1.14 3.47 9.06
C GLN A 45 2.30 2.71 8.38
N PRO A 46 3.55 3.15 8.57
CA PRO A 46 4.73 2.51 7.98
C PRO A 46 4.95 1.07 8.47
N GLU A 47 4.48 0.74 9.67
CA GLU A 47 4.56 -0.57 10.32
C GLU A 47 3.61 -1.61 9.69
N ASN A 48 2.49 -1.16 9.13
CA ASN A 48 1.53 -2.01 8.42
C ASN A 48 1.86 -2.16 6.93
N THR A 49 3.03 -1.70 6.48
CA THR A 49 3.36 -1.62 5.06
C THR A 49 4.57 -2.46 4.69
N VAL A 50 4.38 -3.39 3.76
CA VAL A 50 5.48 -4.03 3.02
C VAL A 50 5.93 -3.06 1.93
N LYS A 51 7.14 -2.54 2.08
CA LYS A 51 7.72 -1.51 1.22
C LYS A 51 8.39 -2.18 0.03
N LEU A 52 7.82 -2.01 -1.15
CA LEU A 52 8.33 -2.57 -2.40
C LEU A 52 9.19 -1.56 -3.14
N GLN A 53 10.07 -2.06 -4.01
CA GLN A 53 10.72 -1.21 -5.00
C GLN A 53 9.76 -0.93 -6.15
N PRO A 54 9.79 0.26 -6.76
CA PRO A 54 9.05 0.52 -8.00
C PRO A 54 9.50 -0.44 -9.09
N TRP A 55 8.56 -1.16 -9.69
CA TRP A 55 8.86 -2.06 -10.80
C TRP A 55 9.38 -1.28 -12.01
N ARG A 56 10.52 -1.72 -12.57
CA ARG A 56 11.24 -1.02 -13.65
C ARG A 56 11.15 -1.72 -15.00
N LYS A 57 10.06 -2.47 -15.25
CA LYS A 57 9.86 -3.26 -16.49
C LYS A 57 10.84 -4.43 -16.65
N ASP A 58 11.48 -4.87 -15.58
CA ASP A 58 12.27 -6.09 -15.60
C ASP A 58 11.32 -7.31 -15.66
N GLN A 59 11.51 -8.14 -16.67
CA GLN A 59 10.72 -9.36 -16.88
C GLN A 59 11.16 -10.50 -15.96
N ASN A 60 12.36 -10.39 -15.36
CA ASN A 60 12.86 -11.35 -14.38
C ASN A 60 12.49 -10.97 -12.94
N ASP A 61 11.78 -9.86 -12.72
CA ASP A 61 11.32 -9.44 -11.41
C ASP A 61 10.28 -10.44 -10.87
N THR A 62 10.64 -11.14 -9.80
CA THR A 62 9.78 -12.12 -9.11
C THR A 62 9.20 -11.57 -7.80
N THR A 63 9.33 -10.27 -7.50
CA THR A 63 9.01 -9.70 -6.19
C THR A 63 7.61 -10.09 -5.71
N LEU A 64 6.61 -10.12 -6.60
CA LEU A 64 5.25 -10.51 -6.23
C LEU A 64 5.08 -12.01 -5.97
N LEU A 65 5.84 -12.85 -6.67
CA LEU A 65 5.87 -14.30 -6.45
C LEU A 65 6.57 -14.61 -5.13
N ASP A 66 7.64 -13.90 -4.81
CA ASP A 66 8.43 -14.08 -3.59
C ASP A 66 7.65 -13.71 -2.30
N LEU A 67 6.52 -13.01 -2.42
CA LEU A 67 5.60 -12.71 -1.32
C LEU A 67 4.60 -13.84 -1.03
N ILE A 68 4.53 -14.84 -1.91
CA ILE A 68 3.66 -16.00 -1.77
C ILE A 68 4.48 -17.12 -1.10
N PRO A 69 3.94 -17.83 -0.09
CA PRO A 69 4.60 -18.97 0.53
C PRO A 69 4.89 -20.13 -0.44
#